data_AF-K0ZGZ7-F1
#
_entry.id   AF-K0ZGZ7-F1
#
_cell.length_a   1.000
_cell.length_b   1.000
_cell.length_c   1.000
_cell.angle_alpha   90.00
_cell.angle_beta   90.00
_cell.angle_gamma   90.00
#
_symmetry.space_group_name_H-M   'P 1'
#
loop_
_entity.id
_entity.type
_entity.pdbx_description
1 polymer ?
#
loop_
_entity_poly.entity_id
_entity_poly.type
_entity_poly.pdbx_seq_one_letter_code
_entity_poly.pdbx_strand_id
1 'polypeptide(L)'
;MPILEEFGGAIKQGAKQGLSSLYFDGFNDAASTVFNYFEQKKKTLNSKIRKGQYLNEEEQYLLAQIDVFLEELDKEFKKTVSTQGPKI
;
A
#
# COMPACT_ATOMS: atom_id res chain seq x y z
N MET A 1 -12.77 6.55 -14.53
CA MET A 1 -12.70 5.23 -13.88
C MET A 1 -12.79 5.45 -12.38
N PRO A 2 -13.73 4.79 -11.68
CA PRO A 2 -13.83 4.83 -10.22
C PRO A 2 -12.53 4.35 -9.56
N ILE A 3 -12.21 4.91 -8.40
CA ILE A 3 -10.92 4.70 -7.71
C ILE A 3 -10.72 3.23 -7.34
N LEU A 4 -11.80 2.52 -7.04
CA LEU A 4 -11.80 1.10 -6.71
C LEU A 4 -11.43 0.22 -7.92
N GLU A 5 -11.75 0.66 -9.14
CA GLU A 5 -11.39 -0.05 -10.37
C GLU A 5 -9.89 0.11 -10.67
N GLU A 6 -9.33 1.29 -10.40
CA GLU A 6 -7.88 1.55 -10.47
C GLU A 6 -7.12 0.75 -9.40
N PHE A 7 -7.66 0.69 -8.19
CA PHE A 7 -7.11 -0.12 -7.10
C PHE A 7 -7.12 -1.62 -7.43
N GLY A 8 -8.25 -2.13 -7.91
CA GLY A 8 -8.36 -3.52 -8.37
C GLY A 8 -7.40 -3.83 -9.52
N GLY A 9 -7.16 -2.85 -10.40
CA GLY A 9 -6.14 -2.94 -11.46
C GLY A 9 -4.72 -3.09 -10.91
N ALA A 10 -4.34 -2.26 -9.93
CA ALA A 10 -3.02 -2.31 -9.30
C ALA A 10 -2.78 -3.65 -8.56
N ILE A 11 -3.77 -4.14 -7.83
CA ILE A 11 -3.71 -5.45 -7.17
C ILE A 11 -3.59 -6.58 -8.20
N LYS A 12 -4.41 -6.54 -9.26
CA LYS A 12 -4.37 -7.55 -10.33
C LYS A 12 -3.02 -7.56 -11.05
N GLN A 13 -2.42 -6.40 -11.28
CA GLN A 13 -1.10 -6.29 -11.88
C GLN A 13 0.00 -6.82 -10.95
N GLY A 14 -0.02 -6.43 -9.67
CA GLY A 14 0.90 -6.96 -8.67
C GLY A 14 0.79 -8.49 -8.53
N ALA A 15 -0.43 -9.02 -8.45
CA ALA A 15 -0.68 -10.46 -8.40
C ALA A 15 -0.20 -11.18 -9.68
N LYS A 16 -0.42 -10.59 -10.86
CA LYS A 16 0.08 -11.15 -12.13
C LYS A 16 1.61 -11.18 -12.17
N GLN A 17 2.27 -10.11 -11.71
CA GLN A 17 3.73 -10.05 -11.61
C GLN A 17 4.27 -11.07 -10.61
N GLY A 18 3.67 -11.15 -9.43
CA GLY A 18 4.05 -12.12 -8.40
C GLY A 18 3.84 -13.58 -8.81
N LEU A 19 2.74 -13.90 -9.50
CA LEU A 19 2.49 -15.26 -10.01
C LEU A 19 3.38 -15.61 -11.21
N SER A 20 3.82 -14.61 -11.98
CA SER A 20 4.72 -14.83 -13.13
C SER A 20 6.17 -15.09 -12.75
N SER A 21 6.52 -14.88 -11.48
CA SER A 21 7.87 -15.09 -10.94
C SER A 21 7.80 -16.08 -9.78
N LEU A 22 8.28 -17.30 -10.00
CA LEU A 22 8.27 -18.42 -9.05
C LEU A 22 9.17 -18.21 -7.81
N TYR A 23 9.74 -17.02 -7.60
CA TYR A 23 10.76 -16.73 -6.60
C TYR A 23 10.44 -15.50 -5.74
N PHE A 24 11.15 -15.38 -4.60
CA PHE A 24 11.07 -14.30 -3.62
C PHE A 24 11.06 -12.89 -4.25
N ASP A 25 11.76 -12.72 -5.38
CA ASP A 25 11.78 -11.47 -6.15
C ASP A 25 10.42 -11.09 -6.74
N GLY A 26 9.64 -12.07 -7.21
CA GLY A 26 8.28 -11.84 -7.72
C GLY A 26 7.33 -11.32 -6.66
N PHE A 27 7.43 -11.88 -5.44
CA PHE A 27 6.65 -11.40 -4.30
C PHE A 27 7.07 -9.99 -3.89
N ASN A 28 8.37 -9.71 -3.84
CA ASN A 28 8.90 -8.38 -3.51
C ASN A 28 8.52 -7.33 -4.56
N ASP A 29 8.54 -7.67 -5.85
CA ASP A 29 8.13 -6.77 -6.93
C ASP A 29 6.63 -6.47 -6.89
N ALA A 30 5.82 -7.49 -6.62
CA ALA A 30 4.38 -7.35 -6.43
C ALA A 30 4.06 -6.46 -5.20
N ALA A 31 4.72 -6.73 -4.07
CA ALA A 31 4.58 -5.94 -2.85
C ALA A 31 5.01 -4.49 -3.06
N SER A 32 6.14 -4.26 -3.74
CA SER A 32 6.65 -2.93 -4.07
C SER A 32 5.69 -2.17 -4.98
N THR A 33 5.07 -2.83 -5.96
CA THR A 33 4.09 -2.21 -6.86
C THR A 33 2.86 -1.75 -6.09
N VAL A 34 2.31 -2.59 -5.22
CA VAL A 34 1.15 -2.25 -4.38
C VAL A 34 1.50 -1.12 -3.40
N PHE A 35 2.65 -1.21 -2.74
CA PHE A 35 3.10 -0.18 -1.80
C PHE A 35 3.30 1.19 -2.49
N ASN A 36 3.93 1.22 -3.65
CA ASN A 36 4.13 2.45 -4.44
C ASN A 36 2.80 3.08 -4.86
N TYR A 37 1.82 2.26 -5.27
CA TYR A 37 0.47 2.75 -5.58
C TYR A 37 -0.18 3.42 -4.36
N PHE A 38 -0.12 2.77 -3.19
CA PHE A 38 -0.67 3.32 -1.95
C PHE A 38 0.01 4.61 -1.52
N GLU A 39 1.34 4.67 -1.60
CA GLU A 39 2.10 5.86 -1.24
C GLU A 39 1.71 7.07 -2.12
N GLN A 40 1.61 6.86 -3.44
CA GLN A 40 1.19 7.90 -4.38
C GLN A 40 -0.26 8.33 -4.18
N LYS A 41 -1.18 7.39 -3.95
CA LYS A 41 -2.58 7.71 -3.69
C LYS A 41 -2.76 8.47 -2.39
N LYS A 42 -2.12 8.04 -1.29
CA LYS A 42 -2.16 8.77 -0.01
C LYS A 42 -1.62 10.19 -0.16
N LYS A 43 -0.51 10.40 -0.88
CA LYS A 43 0.02 11.75 -1.18
C LYS A 43 -1.01 12.61 -1.93
N THR A 44 -1.68 12.03 -2.92
CA THR A 44 -2.69 12.72 -3.73
C THR A 44 -3.92 13.11 -2.89
N LEU A 45 -4.46 12.19 -2.09
CA LEU A 45 -5.61 12.43 -1.23
C LEU A 45 -5.30 13.47 -0.15
N ASN A 46 -4.12 13.38 0.49
CA ASN A 46 -3.67 14.39 1.46
C ASN A 46 -3.47 15.77 0.81
N SER A 47 -3.04 15.83 -0.45
CA SER A 47 -2.93 17.10 -1.19
C SER A 47 -4.30 17.75 -1.40
N LYS A 48 -5.34 16.96 -1.72
CA LYS A 48 -6.72 17.46 -1.81
C LYS A 48 -7.18 18.06 -0.48
N ILE A 49 -7.00 17.33 0.62
CA ILE A 49 -7.35 17.78 1.97
C ILE A 49 -6.63 19.10 2.31
N ARG A 50 -5.31 19.18 2.06
CA ARG A 50 -4.51 20.40 2.32
C ARG A 50 -4.97 21.61 1.51
N LYS A 51 -5.55 21.38 0.33
CA LYS A 51 -6.14 22.42 -0.52
C LYS A 51 -7.58 22.79 -0.11
N GLY A 52 -8.10 22.21 0.98
CA GLY A 52 -9.46 22.43 1.45
C GLY A 52 -10.54 21.72 0.62
N GLN A 53 -10.15 20.74 -0.20
CA GLN A 53 -11.10 19.96 -0.99
C GLN A 53 -11.65 18.80 -0.14
N TYR A 54 -12.97 18.57 -0.24
CA TYR A 54 -13.60 17.40 0.34
C TYR A 54 -13.30 16.16 -0.50
N LEU A 55 -12.98 15.06 0.17
CA LEU A 55 -12.90 13.75 -0.44
C LEU A 55 -14.31 13.17 -0.61
N ASN A 56 -14.57 12.48 -1.71
CA ASN A 56 -15.78 11.69 -1.86
C ASN A 56 -15.73 10.41 -1.01
N GLU A 57 -16.84 9.65 -0.94
CA GLU A 57 -16.93 8.44 -0.11
C GLU A 57 -15.88 7.37 -0.48
N GLU A 58 -15.63 7.14 -1.77
CA GLU A 58 -14.61 6.18 -2.23
C GLU A 58 -13.19 6.62 -1.82
N GLU A 59 -12.91 7.92 -1.92
CA GLU A 59 -11.63 8.53 -1.56
C GLU A 59 -11.38 8.48 -0.05
N GLN A 60 -12.41 8.73 0.76
CA GLN A 60 -12.34 8.60 2.21
C GLN A 60 -12.11 7.14 2.60
N TYR A 61 -12.85 6.21 2.00
CA TYR A 61 -12.68 4.79 2.24
C TYR A 61 -11.27 4.32 1.88
N LEU A 62 -10.75 4.70 0.70
CA LEU A 62 -9.40 4.34 0.29
C LEU A 62 -8.34 4.92 1.23
N LEU A 63 -8.46 6.19 1.64
CA LEU A 63 -7.51 6.80 2.56
C LEU A 63 -7.47 6.03 3.89
N ALA A 64 -8.63 5.67 4.44
CA ALA A 64 -8.72 4.90 5.67
C ALA A 64 -8.07 3.51 5.54
N GLN A 65 -8.30 2.80 4.42
CA GLN A 65 -7.69 1.49 4.17
C GLN A 65 -6.15 1.59 4.07
N ILE A 66 -5.63 2.63 3.41
CA ILE A 66 -4.17 2.85 3.33
C ILE A 66 -3.59 3.16 4.71
N ASP A 67 -4.27 3.96 5.53
CA ASP A 67 -3.80 4.28 6.89
C ASP A 67 -3.72 3.03 7.78
N VAL A 68 -4.74 2.16 7.73
CA VAL A 68 -4.74 0.87 8.45
C VAL A 68 -3.59 -0.01 7.98
N PHE A 69 -3.41 -0.15 6.66
CA PHE A 69 -2.33 -0.97 6.09
C PHE A 69 -0.93 -0.50 6.53
N LEU A 70 -0.70 0.81 6.52
CA LEU A 70 0.59 1.38 6.95
C LEU A 70 0.82 1.20 8.47
N GLU A 71 -0.22 1.27 9.28
CA GLU A 71 -0.13 1.01 10.73
C GLU A 71 0.22 -0.45 11.01
N GLU A 72 -0.40 -1.40 10.30
CA GLU A 72 -0.08 -2.83 10.40
C GLU A 72 1.35 -3.12 9.95
N LEU A 73 1.80 -2.53 8.84
CA LEU A 73 3.19 -2.64 8.38
C LEU A 73 4.19 -2.12 9.41
N ASP A 74 3.94 -0.97 10.03
CA ASP A 74 4.81 -0.41 11.08
C ASP A 74 4.86 -1.33 12.32
N LYS A 75 3.72 -1.92 12.72
CA LYS A 75 3.67 -2.91 13.80
C LYS A 75 4.52 -4.14 13.49
N GLU A 76 4.40 -4.70 12.29
CA GLU A 76 5.19 -5.87 11.88
C GLU A 76 6.68 -5.55 11.72
N PHE A 77 7.01 -4.36 11.19
CA PHE A 77 8.40 -3.89 11.11
C PHE A 77 9.02 -3.76 12.51
N LYS A 78 8.31 -3.16 13.46
CA LYS A 78 8.79 -3.05 14.85
C LYS A 78 8.97 -4.41 15.52
N LYS A 79 8.06 -5.38 15.30
CA LYS A 79 8.21 -6.76 15.81
C LYS A 79 9.43 -7.47 15.22
N THR A 80 9.69 -7.31 13.93
CA THR A 80 10.82 -7.95 13.25
C THR A 80 12.16 -7.31 13.66
N VAL A 81 12.24 -5.99 13.76
CA VAL A 81 13.43 -5.30 14.30
C VAL A 81 13.68 -5.65 15.77
N SER A 82 12.61 -5.76 16.58
CA SER A 82 12.72 -6.15 17.99
C SER A 82 13.17 -7.61 18.18
N THR A 83 12.90 -8.51 17.23
CA THR A 83 13.32 -9.92 17.29
C THR A 83 14.70 -10.17 16.66
N GLN A 84 15.25 -9.21 15.90
CA GLN A 84 16.62 -9.22 15.37
C GLN A 84 17.63 -8.45 16.24
N GLY A 85 17.33 -8.22 17.52
CA GLY A 85 18.32 -7.69 18.47
C GLY A 85 19.62 -8.50 18.45
N PRO A 86 20.78 -7.87 18.74
CA PRO A 86 22.09 -8.49 18.56
C PRO A 86 22.11 -9.85 19.26
N LYS A 87 22.37 -10.92 18.49
CA LYS A 87 22.78 -12.20 19.07
C LYS A 87 24.11 -11.94 19.77
N ILE A 88 24.04 -11.77 21.09
CA ILE A 88 25.20 -11.74 21.98
C ILE A 88 25.87 -13.11 21.93
#